data_AF-A0A352UVT9-F1
#
_entry.id   AF-A0A352UVT9-F1
#
_cell.length_a   1.000
_cell.length_b   1.000
_cell.length_c   1.000
_cell.angle_alpha   90.00
_cell.angle_beta   90.00
_cell.angle_gamma   90.00
#
_symmetry.space_group_name_H-M   'P 1'
#
loop_
_entity.id
_entity.type
_entity.pdbx_description
1 polymer ?
#
loop_
_entity_poly.entity_id
_entity_poly.type
_entity_poly.pdbx_seq_one_letter_code
_entity_poly.pdbx_strand_id
1 'polypeptide(L)'
;MVLEGIYTPLVTPFHADGTVDYDGLADLVEHLVAAGVHGLISGGSTGENYAETVEERLEIARFITERTAGRLPVIVGTGAMRTPDSIALATGARDMGAAAILLGTPPYSVPTERENALNALAIDRAADLPIILYNYPGRMGVEMGREFLDRVGRSRNVIGIKESSGDINRVHLLARDYPHIQMSCGMDDQALEFFAWGAR
;
A
#
# COMPACT_ATOMS: atom_id res chain seq x y z
N MET A 1 11.62 1.28 -8.90
CA MET A 1 10.79 2.50 -8.73
C MET A 1 11.36 3.28 -7.56
N VAL A 2 11.39 4.61 -7.64
CA VAL A 2 11.72 5.50 -6.51
C VAL A 2 10.43 6.14 -6.06
N LEU A 3 10.14 6.14 -4.76
CA LEU A 3 9.00 6.86 -4.19
C LEU A 3 9.38 8.33 -4.03
N GLU A 4 8.67 9.21 -4.74
CA GLU A 4 8.88 10.66 -4.69
C GLU A 4 7.56 11.40 -4.95
N GLY A 5 7.21 12.33 -4.06
CA GLY A 5 6.01 13.16 -4.16
C GLY A 5 4.76 12.54 -3.55
N ILE A 6 3.60 12.93 -4.07
CA ILE A 6 2.29 12.68 -3.45
C ILE A 6 1.64 11.46 -4.11
N TYR A 7 1.45 10.38 -3.33
CA TYR A 7 0.72 9.18 -3.75
C TYR A 7 -0.63 9.14 -3.03
N THR A 8 -1.72 9.34 -3.75
CA THR A 8 -3.04 9.48 -3.16
C THR A 8 -3.72 8.11 -3.00
N PRO A 9 -4.07 7.69 -1.77
CA PRO A 9 -5.01 6.60 -1.57
C PRO A 9 -6.40 7.02 -2.03
N LEU A 10 -6.95 6.32 -3.02
CA LEU A 10 -8.27 6.64 -3.53
C LEU A 10 -9.34 6.13 -2.57
N VAL A 11 -10.39 6.94 -2.41
CA VAL A 11 -11.69 6.43 -1.98
C VAL A 11 -12.31 5.62 -3.10
N THR A 12 -13.17 4.66 -2.77
CA THR A 12 -14.01 3.95 -3.76
C THR A 12 -15.40 4.58 -3.71
N PRO A 13 -15.85 5.31 -4.75
CA PRO A 13 -17.22 5.80 -4.81
C PRO A 13 -18.21 4.64 -4.94
N PHE A 14 -19.32 4.71 -4.21
CA PHE A 14 -20.38 3.71 -4.24
C PHE A 14 -21.74 4.36 -4.49
N HIS A 15 -22.61 3.65 -5.22
CA HIS A 15 -24.02 3.95 -5.31
C HIS A 15 -24.76 3.62 -4.00
N ALA A 16 -25.99 4.12 -3.86
CA ALA A 16 -26.80 3.91 -2.65
C ALA A 16 -27.16 2.42 -2.41
N ASP A 17 -27.08 1.58 -3.43
CA ASP A 17 -27.29 0.12 -3.34
C ASP A 17 -26.02 -0.66 -2.97
N GLY A 18 -24.88 0.03 -2.80
CA GLY A 18 -23.59 -0.55 -2.45
C GLY A 18 -22.76 -1.01 -3.64
N THR A 19 -23.24 -0.87 -4.88
CA THR A 19 -22.44 -1.15 -6.07
C THR A 19 -21.42 -0.03 -6.32
N VAL A 20 -20.27 -0.37 -6.93
CA VAL A 20 -19.22 0.61 -7.23
C VAL A 20 -19.70 1.60 -8.28
N ASP A 21 -19.52 2.89 -8.01
CA ASP A 21 -19.76 3.98 -8.95
C ASP A 21 -18.51 4.23 -9.81
N TYR A 22 -18.42 3.51 -10.93
CA TYR A 22 -17.27 3.58 -11.83
C TYR A 22 -17.15 4.92 -12.56
N ASP A 23 -18.26 5.60 -12.84
CA ASP A 23 -18.23 6.93 -13.46
C ASP A 23 -17.64 7.95 -12.48
N GLY A 24 -18.10 7.93 -11.23
CA GLY A 24 -17.52 8.74 -10.16
C GLY A 24 -16.06 8.42 -9.89
N LEU A 25 -15.67 7.14 -9.95
CA LEU A 25 -14.27 6.73 -9.83
C LEU A 25 -13.42 7.22 -11.01
N ALA A 26 -13.95 7.22 -12.23
CA ALA A 26 -13.24 7.76 -13.40
C ALA A 26 -12.99 9.26 -13.26
N ASP A 27 -14.01 10.01 -12.83
CA ASP A 27 -13.90 11.46 -12.60
C ASP A 27 -12.87 11.77 -11.50
N LEU A 28 -12.83 10.98 -10.42
CA LEU A 28 -11.83 11.10 -9.37
C LEU A 28 -10.41 10.85 -9.90
N VAL A 29 -10.22 9.82 -10.71
CA VAL A 29 -8.92 9.52 -11.32
C VAL A 29 -8.46 10.68 -12.21
N GLU A 30 -9.33 11.20 -13.09
CA GLU A 30 -8.98 12.33 -13.96
C GLU A 30 -8.68 13.60 -13.17
N HIS A 31 -9.45 13.86 -12.11
CA HIS A 31 -9.22 14.99 -11.22
C HIS A 31 -7.83 14.93 -10.58
N LEU A 32 -7.45 13.77 -10.01
CA LEU A 32 -6.16 13.60 -9.35
C LEU A 32 -4.99 13.67 -10.34
N VAL A 33 -5.14 13.10 -11.54
CA VAL A 33 -4.16 13.24 -12.62
C VAL A 33 -3.97 14.71 -13.00
N ALA A 34 -5.07 15.46 -13.18
CA ALA A 34 -5.02 16.89 -13.51
C ALA A 34 -4.44 17.74 -12.36
N ALA A 35 -4.62 17.32 -11.10
CA ALA A 35 -4.04 17.96 -9.93
C ALA A 35 -2.53 17.74 -9.78
N GLY A 36 -1.92 16.86 -10.58
CA GLY A 36 -0.48 16.64 -10.59
C GLY A 36 0.03 15.80 -9.42
N VAL A 37 -0.78 14.86 -8.91
CA VAL A 37 -0.27 13.84 -7.97
C VAL A 37 0.73 12.92 -8.68
N HIS A 38 1.58 12.23 -7.93
CA HIS A 38 2.71 11.45 -8.46
C HIS A 38 2.41 9.95 -8.53
N GLY A 39 1.30 9.52 -7.93
CA GLY A 39 0.80 8.15 -8.05
C GLY A 39 -0.54 7.98 -7.36
N LEU A 40 -1.15 6.83 -7.63
CA LEU A 40 -2.46 6.45 -7.14
C LEU A 40 -2.35 5.14 -6.36
N ILE A 41 -3.04 5.02 -5.23
CA ILE A 41 -3.07 3.80 -4.44
C ILE A 41 -4.52 3.28 -4.37
N SER A 42 -4.76 2.13 -5.00
CA SER A 42 -6.03 1.41 -4.94
C SER A 42 -6.03 0.42 -3.76
N GLY A 43 -7.21 0.09 -3.21
CA GLY A 43 -7.36 -0.98 -2.22
C GLY A 43 -6.65 -0.73 -0.88
N GLY A 44 -6.39 0.53 -0.53
CA GLY A 44 -5.96 0.93 0.80
C GLY A 44 -7.13 1.05 1.79
N SER A 45 -6.84 1.39 3.05
CA SER A 45 -7.90 1.62 4.06
C SER A 45 -8.86 2.75 3.66
N THR A 46 -8.36 3.79 2.99
CA THR A 46 -9.14 4.91 2.45
C THR A 46 -10.14 4.47 1.38
N GLY A 47 -9.81 3.44 0.61
CA GLY A 47 -10.68 2.85 -0.40
C GLY A 47 -11.60 1.77 0.17
N GLU A 48 -11.74 1.69 1.49
CA GLU A 48 -12.69 0.79 2.16
C GLU A 48 -12.50 -0.71 1.86
N ASN A 49 -11.24 -1.13 1.60
CA ASN A 49 -10.89 -2.50 1.21
C ASN A 49 -11.37 -3.64 2.14
N TYR A 50 -11.85 -3.31 3.34
CA TYR A 50 -12.41 -4.23 4.34
C TYR A 50 -13.90 -4.53 4.11
N ALA A 51 -14.56 -3.79 3.23
CA ALA A 51 -15.95 -3.99 2.82
C ALA A 51 -16.09 -4.67 1.45
N GLU A 52 -14.96 -4.92 0.76
CA GLU A 52 -14.90 -5.41 -0.62
C GLU A 52 -14.40 -6.86 -0.67
N THR A 53 -14.95 -7.64 -1.60
CA THR A 53 -14.43 -8.97 -1.96
C THR A 53 -13.09 -8.89 -2.69
N VAL A 54 -12.39 -10.01 -2.84
CA VAL A 54 -11.13 -10.05 -3.62
C VAL A 54 -11.40 -9.70 -5.08
N GLU A 55 -12.51 -10.20 -5.62
CA GLU A 55 -12.95 -9.97 -6.98
C GLU A 55 -13.23 -8.48 -7.24
N GLU A 56 -14.02 -7.83 -6.37
CA GLU A 56 -14.29 -6.38 -6.46
C GLU A 56 -13.01 -5.56 -6.38
N ARG A 57 -12.12 -5.88 -5.43
CA ARG A 57 -10.81 -5.21 -5.29
C ARG A 57 -9.96 -5.31 -6.54
N LEU A 58 -9.95 -6.47 -7.19
CA LEU A 58 -9.23 -6.67 -8.45
C LEU A 58 -9.87 -5.91 -9.61
N GLU A 59 -11.20 -5.84 -9.66
CA GLU A 59 -11.94 -5.10 -10.68
C GLU A 59 -11.70 -3.58 -10.55
N ILE A 60 -11.82 -3.05 -9.34
CA ILE A 60 -11.54 -1.64 -9.02
C ILE A 60 -10.08 -1.29 -9.35
N ALA A 61 -9.12 -2.11 -8.91
CA ALA A 61 -7.70 -1.87 -9.20
C ALA A 61 -7.40 -1.90 -10.71
N ARG A 62 -8.01 -2.82 -11.45
CA ARG A 62 -7.89 -2.92 -12.90
C ARG A 62 -8.45 -1.67 -13.57
N PHE A 63 -9.65 -1.26 -13.18
CA PHE A 63 -10.30 -0.06 -13.71
C PHE A 63 -9.43 1.19 -13.49
N ILE A 64 -8.89 1.39 -12.29
CA ILE A 64 -8.00 2.53 -11.98
C ILE A 64 -6.73 2.46 -12.83
N THR A 65 -6.12 1.27 -12.97
CA THR A 65 -4.89 1.07 -13.75
C THR A 65 -5.11 1.39 -15.24
N GLU A 66 -6.19 0.86 -15.82
CA GLU A 66 -6.59 1.11 -17.21
C GLU A 66 -6.93 2.58 -17.42
N ARG A 67 -7.70 3.18 -16.51
CA ARG A 67 -8.10 4.58 -16.62
C ARG A 67 -6.91 5.52 -16.51
N THR A 68 -5.95 5.22 -15.63
CA THR A 68 -4.71 6.00 -15.52
C THR A 68 -3.90 5.98 -16.82
N ALA A 69 -4.03 4.93 -17.63
CA ALA A 69 -3.43 4.81 -18.97
C ALA A 69 -1.91 5.10 -18.97
N GLY A 70 -1.22 4.67 -17.91
CA GLY A 70 0.23 4.86 -17.74
C GLY A 70 0.68 6.29 -17.43
N ARG A 71 -0.24 7.25 -17.24
CA ARG A 71 0.11 8.65 -16.90
C ARG A 71 0.73 8.77 -15.51
N LEU A 72 0.32 7.90 -14.59
CA LEU A 72 0.84 7.80 -13.22
C LEU A 72 1.05 6.32 -12.84
N PRO A 73 1.99 6.02 -11.93
CA PRO A 73 2.08 4.69 -11.33
C PRO A 73 0.87 4.40 -10.44
N VAL A 74 0.30 3.21 -10.60
CA VAL A 74 -0.77 2.69 -9.72
C VAL A 74 -0.19 1.63 -8.79
N ILE A 75 -0.43 1.81 -7.49
CA ILE A 75 -0.05 0.89 -6.42
C ILE A 75 -1.31 0.16 -5.96
N VAL A 76 -1.26 -1.16 -5.83
CA VAL A 76 -2.42 -1.97 -5.45
C VAL A 76 -2.27 -2.49 -4.02
N GLY A 77 -3.24 -2.19 -3.17
CA GLY A 77 -3.31 -2.67 -1.80
C GLY A 77 -3.67 -4.15 -1.72
N THR A 78 -2.76 -4.95 -1.16
CA THR A 78 -2.87 -6.41 -1.11
C THR A 78 -3.08 -6.95 0.30
N GLY A 79 -3.19 -6.07 1.30
CA GLY A 79 -3.52 -6.49 2.68
C GLY A 79 -4.87 -7.19 2.73
N ALA A 80 -4.91 -8.39 3.32
CA ALA A 80 -6.12 -9.20 3.51
C ALA A 80 -5.99 -10.04 4.79
N MET A 81 -7.11 -10.54 5.31
CA MET A 81 -7.10 -11.39 6.51
C MET A 81 -6.41 -12.74 6.28
N ARG A 82 -6.60 -13.31 5.08
CA ARG A 82 -6.07 -14.63 4.70
C ARG A 82 -4.91 -14.45 3.73
N THR A 83 -3.81 -15.17 3.96
CA THR A 83 -2.65 -15.18 3.06
C THR A 83 -2.99 -15.53 1.61
N PRO A 84 -3.84 -16.55 1.31
CA PRO A 84 -4.24 -16.84 -0.07
C PRO A 84 -4.92 -15.66 -0.78
N ASP A 85 -5.74 -14.90 -0.07
CA ASP A 85 -6.45 -13.75 -0.63
C ASP A 85 -5.47 -12.62 -0.95
N SER A 86 -4.50 -12.38 -0.07
CA SER A 86 -3.39 -11.44 -0.31
C SER A 86 -2.53 -11.85 -1.51
N ILE A 87 -2.25 -13.15 -1.66
CA ILE A 87 -1.54 -13.71 -2.82
C ILE A 87 -2.34 -13.51 -4.11
N ALA A 88 -3.66 -13.74 -4.09
CA ALA A 88 -4.53 -13.53 -5.24
C ALA A 88 -4.52 -12.06 -5.70
N LEU A 89 -4.64 -11.13 -4.73
CA LEU A 89 -4.55 -9.69 -4.99
C LEU A 89 -3.19 -9.28 -5.56
N ALA A 90 -2.10 -9.80 -4.99
CA ALA A 90 -0.74 -9.50 -5.45
C ALA A 90 -0.44 -10.07 -6.85
N THR A 91 -0.95 -11.27 -7.14
CA THR A 91 -0.86 -11.89 -8.47
C THR A 91 -1.65 -11.06 -9.49
N GLY A 92 -2.89 -10.68 -9.16
CA GLY A 92 -3.72 -9.86 -10.03
C GLY A 92 -3.11 -8.48 -10.28
N ALA A 93 -2.49 -7.86 -9.27
CA ALA A 93 -1.76 -6.60 -9.40
C ALA A 93 -0.62 -6.69 -10.41
N ARG A 94 0.18 -7.77 -10.36
CA ARG A 94 1.21 -8.04 -11.38
C ARG A 94 0.59 -8.19 -12.76
N ASP A 95 -0.44 -9.01 -12.88
CA ASP A 95 -1.02 -9.36 -14.17
C ASP A 95 -1.70 -8.17 -14.87
N MET A 96 -2.17 -7.17 -14.11
CA MET A 96 -2.69 -5.91 -14.66
C MET A 96 -1.63 -4.82 -14.89
N GLY A 97 -0.36 -5.08 -14.54
CA GLY A 97 0.74 -4.14 -14.73
C GLY A 97 0.83 -3.03 -13.69
N ALA A 98 0.39 -3.27 -12.44
CA ALA A 98 0.59 -2.33 -11.35
C ALA A 98 2.08 -2.03 -11.12
N ALA A 99 2.39 -0.80 -10.71
CA ALA A 99 3.77 -0.35 -10.51
C ALA A 99 4.40 -0.94 -9.23
N ALA A 100 3.58 -1.20 -8.21
CA ALA A 100 3.96 -1.82 -6.96
C ALA A 100 2.72 -2.37 -6.23
N ILE A 101 2.94 -3.13 -5.16
CA ILE A 101 1.90 -3.48 -4.19
C ILE A 101 2.09 -2.72 -2.88
N LEU A 102 0.98 -2.35 -2.23
CA LEU A 102 0.96 -1.87 -0.85
C LEU A 102 0.60 -3.04 0.07
N LEU A 103 1.60 -3.56 0.79
CA LEU A 103 1.49 -4.78 1.58
C LEU A 103 1.39 -4.47 3.07
N GLY A 104 0.23 -4.74 3.66
CA GLY A 104 -0.03 -4.57 5.09
C GLY A 104 0.02 -5.89 5.86
N THR A 105 0.15 -5.79 7.19
CA THR A 105 -0.08 -6.88 8.13
C THR A 105 -1.51 -7.41 7.99
N PRO A 106 -1.76 -8.74 8.05
CA PRO A 106 -3.12 -9.27 8.09
C PRO A 106 -3.84 -8.77 9.36
N PRO A 107 -4.99 -8.08 9.24
CA PRO A 107 -5.74 -7.62 10.39
C PRO A 107 -6.31 -8.81 11.19
N TYR A 108 -6.75 -8.54 12.42
CA TYR A 108 -7.41 -9.47 13.34
C TYR A 108 -6.54 -10.60 13.92
N SER A 109 -5.67 -11.22 13.13
CA SER A 109 -4.90 -12.41 13.56
C SER A 109 -3.76 -12.11 14.54
N VAL A 110 -3.32 -10.85 14.64
CA VAL A 110 -2.22 -10.37 15.51
C VAL A 110 -0.99 -11.30 15.47
N PRO A 111 -0.42 -11.57 14.27
CA PRO A 111 0.72 -12.46 14.14
C PRO A 111 1.95 -11.91 14.87
N THR A 112 2.85 -12.80 15.28
CA THR A 112 4.21 -12.37 15.68
C THR A 112 4.93 -11.69 14.53
N GLU A 113 5.95 -10.85 14.81
CA GLU A 113 6.75 -10.21 13.75
C GLU A 113 7.36 -11.24 12.79
N ARG A 114 7.82 -12.39 13.32
CA ARG A 114 8.32 -13.50 12.52
C ARG A 114 7.26 -14.06 11.56
N GLU A 115 6.07 -14.36 12.06
CA GLU A 115 4.97 -14.91 11.24
C GLU A 115 4.54 -13.91 10.17
N ASN A 116 4.42 -12.63 10.55
CA ASN A 116 4.09 -11.56 9.62
C ASN A 116 5.16 -11.43 8.51
N ALA A 117 6.45 -11.52 8.86
CA ALA A 117 7.54 -11.48 7.89
C ALA A 117 7.51 -12.67 6.93
N LEU A 118 7.23 -13.88 7.42
CA LEU A 118 7.09 -15.07 6.58
C LEU A 118 5.90 -14.96 5.63
N ASN A 119 4.78 -14.41 6.11
CA ASN A 119 3.61 -14.10 5.29
C ASN A 119 3.96 -13.07 4.19
N ALA A 120 4.58 -11.94 4.55
CA ALA A 120 5.01 -10.92 3.61
C ALA A 120 5.94 -11.48 2.52
N LEU A 121 6.92 -12.32 2.89
CA LEU A 121 7.83 -12.96 1.94
C LEU A 121 7.14 -14.00 1.05
N ALA A 122 6.04 -14.62 1.50
CA ALA A 122 5.24 -15.51 0.66
C ALA A 122 4.49 -14.73 -0.42
N ILE A 123 3.91 -13.59 -0.04
CA ILE A 123 3.21 -12.68 -0.97
C ILE A 123 4.20 -12.02 -1.94
N ASP A 124 5.38 -11.61 -1.45
CA ASP A 124 6.48 -11.09 -2.27
C ASP A 124 6.84 -12.02 -3.43
N ARG A 125 7.07 -13.31 -3.12
CA ARG A 125 7.37 -14.33 -4.15
C ARG A 125 6.24 -14.51 -5.17
N ALA A 126 4.99 -14.34 -4.75
CA ALA A 126 3.85 -14.46 -5.65
C ALA A 126 3.66 -13.22 -6.53
N ALA A 127 3.97 -12.03 -6.00
CA ALA A 127 3.86 -10.76 -6.69
C ALA A 127 4.98 -10.58 -7.73
N ASP A 128 6.23 -10.80 -7.32
CA ASP A 128 7.45 -10.37 -8.03
C ASP A 128 7.36 -8.93 -8.57
N LEU A 129 6.79 -8.05 -7.74
CA LEU A 129 6.65 -6.61 -7.98
C LEU A 129 7.35 -5.82 -6.86
N PRO A 130 7.67 -4.53 -7.08
CA PRO A 130 8.04 -3.65 -5.98
C PRO A 130 6.97 -3.63 -4.88
N ILE A 131 7.41 -3.56 -3.63
CA ILE A 131 6.59 -3.61 -2.42
C ILE A 131 6.82 -2.34 -1.62
N ILE A 132 5.70 -1.69 -1.31
CA ILE A 132 5.61 -0.67 -0.27
C ILE A 132 4.96 -1.34 0.93
N LEU A 133 5.71 -1.49 2.02
CA LEU A 133 5.16 -1.99 3.27
C LEU A 133 4.15 -0.99 3.85
N TYR A 134 3.09 -1.46 4.49
CA TYR A 134 2.11 -0.60 5.15
C TYR A 134 2.08 -0.91 6.64
N ASN A 135 2.79 -0.10 7.42
CA ASN A 135 2.81 -0.23 8.87
C ASN A 135 1.70 0.64 9.48
N TYR A 136 0.63 0.01 9.95
CA TYR A 136 -0.48 0.72 10.61
C TYR A 136 -0.97 -0.06 11.84
N PRO A 137 -0.18 -0.13 12.91
CA PRO A 137 -0.50 -0.94 14.10
C PRO A 137 -1.84 -0.56 14.74
N GLY A 138 -2.23 0.72 14.68
CA GLY A 138 -3.54 1.17 15.18
C GLY A 138 -4.75 0.50 14.51
N ARG A 139 -4.60 -0.06 13.30
CA ARG A 139 -5.66 -0.82 12.61
C ARG A 139 -5.36 -2.30 12.49
N MET A 140 -4.09 -2.69 12.44
CA MET A 140 -3.68 -4.08 12.20
C MET A 140 -3.31 -4.85 13.48
N GLY A 141 -3.14 -4.15 14.61
CA GLY A 141 -2.80 -4.76 15.91
C GLY A 141 -1.35 -5.22 16.05
N VAL A 142 -0.52 -5.08 15.01
CA VAL A 142 0.89 -5.48 15.01
C VAL A 142 1.73 -4.41 14.34
N GLU A 143 2.85 -4.10 14.97
CA GLU A 143 3.87 -3.23 14.42
C GLU A 143 4.87 -4.02 13.55
N MET A 144 5.27 -3.47 12.41
CA MET A 144 6.41 -3.95 11.63
C MET A 144 7.71 -3.46 12.28
N GLY A 145 8.11 -4.10 13.38
CA GLY A 145 9.33 -3.76 14.12
C GLY A 145 10.61 -4.36 13.51
N ARG A 146 11.68 -4.38 14.30
CA ARG A 146 13.02 -4.76 13.83
C ARG A 146 13.09 -6.22 13.38
N GLU A 147 12.45 -7.14 14.08
CA GLU A 147 12.50 -8.56 13.68
C GLU A 147 11.82 -8.75 12.33
N PHE A 148 10.72 -8.03 12.07
CA PHE A 148 10.08 -8.01 10.76
C PHE A 148 10.99 -7.40 9.69
N LEU A 149 11.49 -6.19 9.91
CA LEU A 149 12.28 -5.43 8.95
C LEU A 149 13.61 -6.11 8.60
N ASP A 150 14.29 -6.72 9.58
CA ASP A 150 15.57 -7.43 9.36
C ASP A 150 15.44 -8.63 8.42
N ARG A 151 14.23 -9.22 8.34
CA ARG A 151 13.91 -10.34 7.45
C ARG A 151 13.46 -9.84 6.09
N VAL A 152 12.47 -8.95 6.08
CA VAL A 152 11.77 -8.50 4.87
C VAL A 152 12.64 -7.53 4.05
N GLY A 153 13.40 -6.65 4.71
CA GLY A 153 14.31 -5.69 4.05
C GLY A 153 15.45 -6.33 3.25
N ARG A 154 15.67 -7.64 3.38
CA ARG A 154 16.63 -8.39 2.53
C ARG A 154 16.07 -8.69 1.14
N SER A 155 14.75 -8.59 0.95
CA SER A 155 14.14 -8.76 -0.36
C SER A 155 14.42 -7.53 -1.22
N ARG A 156 14.90 -7.74 -2.45
CA ARG A 156 15.12 -6.69 -3.45
C ARG A 156 13.83 -5.95 -3.85
N ASN A 157 12.68 -6.58 -3.61
CA ASN A 157 11.38 -6.06 -4.01
C ASN A 157 10.86 -5.04 -2.99
N VAL A 158 11.35 -5.06 -1.74
CA VAL A 158 10.93 -4.10 -0.71
C VAL A 158 11.65 -2.78 -0.95
N ILE A 159 10.92 -1.83 -1.54
CA ILE A 159 11.47 -0.52 -1.92
C ILE A 159 11.15 0.57 -0.90
N GLY A 160 10.11 0.38 -0.09
CA GLY A 160 9.69 1.40 0.86
C GLY A 160 8.69 0.92 1.90
N ILE A 161 8.35 1.84 2.80
CA ILE A 161 7.37 1.68 3.87
C ILE A 161 6.54 2.95 3.97
N LYS A 162 5.22 2.79 3.80
CA LYS A 162 4.22 3.77 4.23
C LYS A 162 4.04 3.60 5.73
N GLU A 163 4.54 4.58 6.47
CA GLU A 163 4.56 4.54 7.93
C GLU A 163 3.35 5.35 8.47
N SER A 164 2.38 4.63 9.05
CA SER A 164 1.11 5.17 9.57
C SER A 164 0.92 4.85 11.06
N SER A 165 1.97 4.59 11.84
CA SER A 165 1.83 4.33 13.28
C SER A 165 1.51 5.59 14.10
N GLY A 166 1.91 6.76 13.61
CA GLY A 166 1.87 8.02 14.35
C GLY A 166 3.04 8.23 15.32
N ASP A 167 3.93 7.24 15.49
CA ASP A 167 5.12 7.36 16.34
C ASP A 167 6.30 7.95 15.58
N ILE A 168 6.65 9.19 15.91
CA ILE A 168 7.76 9.90 15.28
C ILE A 168 9.12 9.20 15.51
N ASN A 169 9.27 8.43 16.59
CA ASN A 169 10.51 7.70 16.85
C ASN A 169 10.79 6.64 15.78
N ARG A 170 9.75 6.15 15.10
CA ARG A 170 9.91 5.22 13.98
C ARG A 170 10.56 5.88 12.78
N VAL A 171 10.30 7.16 12.53
CA VAL A 171 10.93 7.90 11.43
C VAL A 171 12.45 7.94 11.63
N HIS A 172 12.93 8.17 12.87
CA HIS A 172 14.35 8.11 13.19
C HIS A 172 14.93 6.71 13.02
N LEU A 173 14.22 5.68 13.50
CA LEU A 173 14.64 4.28 13.39
C LEU A 173 14.80 3.87 11.92
N LEU A 174 13.82 4.18 11.09
CA LEU A 174 13.81 3.84 9.67
C LEU A 174 14.91 4.59 8.91
N ALA A 175 15.02 5.91 9.12
CA ALA A 175 16.05 6.72 8.46
C ALA A 175 17.48 6.26 8.79
N ARG A 176 17.74 5.88 10.04
CA ARG A 176 19.09 5.53 10.50
C ARG A 176 19.45 4.07 10.26
N ASP A 177 18.54 3.15 10.59
CA ASP A 177 18.85 1.73 10.65
C ASP A 177 18.39 0.98 9.38
N TYR A 178 17.41 1.53 8.64
CA TYR A 178 16.88 0.93 7.42
C TYR A 178 16.86 1.90 6.21
N PRO A 179 17.93 2.64 5.90
CA PRO A 179 17.94 3.65 4.83
C PRO A 179 17.75 3.08 3.41
N HIS A 180 17.81 1.75 3.25
CA HIS A 180 17.53 1.04 2.01
C HIS A 180 16.02 0.82 1.76
N ILE A 181 15.17 1.09 2.75
CA ILE A 181 13.71 1.08 2.64
C ILE A 181 13.26 2.53 2.67
N GLN A 182 12.79 3.07 1.53
CA GLN A 182 12.34 4.46 1.47
C GLN A 182 11.15 4.69 2.40
N MET A 183 11.16 5.81 3.13
CA MET A 183 10.00 6.20 3.95
C MET A 183 8.99 6.97 3.11
N SER A 184 7.71 6.64 3.31
CA SER A 184 6.57 7.40 2.82
C SER A 184 5.69 7.77 4.01
N CYS A 185 5.24 9.03 4.05
CA CYS A 185 4.37 9.55 5.09
C CYS A 185 3.00 8.91 4.99
N GLY A 186 2.56 8.25 6.06
CA GLY A 186 1.26 7.61 6.14
C GLY A 186 0.24 8.34 7.01
N MET A 187 0.62 9.49 7.59
CA MET A 187 -0.18 10.37 8.43
C MET A 187 -0.03 11.81 7.95
N ASP A 188 -1.08 12.37 7.35
CA ASP A 188 -0.99 13.67 6.65
C ASP A 188 -0.60 14.83 7.58
N ASP A 189 -0.93 14.72 8.87
CA ASP A 189 -0.59 15.67 9.93
C ASP A 189 0.88 15.59 10.41
N GLN A 190 1.67 14.65 9.86
CA GLN A 190 3.10 14.46 10.16
C GLN A 190 4.02 14.67 8.95
N ALA A 191 3.49 15.21 7.84
CA ALA A 191 4.24 15.34 6.59
C ALA A 191 5.54 16.14 6.75
N LEU A 192 5.53 17.19 7.58
CA LEU A 192 6.72 18.04 7.83
C LEU A 192 7.87 17.21 8.40
N GLU A 193 7.58 16.40 9.41
CA GLU A 193 8.58 15.59 10.07
C GLU A 193 9.14 14.52 9.13
N PHE A 194 8.31 13.89 8.30
CA PHE A 194 8.78 12.93 7.31
C PHE A 194 9.73 13.56 6.29
N PHE A 195 9.42 14.75 5.77
CA PHE A 195 10.32 15.47 4.87
C PHE A 195 11.64 15.86 5.56
N ALA A 196 11.59 16.28 6.83
CA ALA A 196 12.79 16.61 7.60
C ALA A 196 13.75 15.40 7.78
N TRP A 197 13.21 14.18 7.71
CA TRP A 197 13.97 12.92 7.84
C TRP A 197 14.20 12.18 6.53
N GLY A 198 13.97 12.82 5.38
CA GLY A 198 14.41 12.32 4.08
C GLY A 198 13.37 11.56 3.27
N ALA A 199 12.09 11.56 3.67
CA ALA A 199 11.02 11.27 2.72
C ALA A 199 11.05 12.30 1.58
N ARG A 200 10.67 11.90 0.37
CA ARG A 200 10.75 12.71 -0.85
C ARG A 200 9.42 12.74 -1.57
#